data_AF-A0A7S0HBS6-F1
#
_entry.id   AF-A0A7S0HBS6-F1
#
_cell.length_a   1.000
_cell.length_b   1.000
_cell.length_c   1.000
_cell.angle_alpha   90.00
_cell.angle_beta   90.00
_cell.angle_gamma   90.00
#
_symmetry.space_group_name_H-M   'P 1'
#
loop_
_entity.id
_entity.type
_entity.pdbx_description
1 polymer ?
#
loop_
_entity_poly.entity_id
_entity_poly.type
_entity_poly.pdbx_seq_one_letter_code
_entity_poly.pdbx_strand_id
1 'polypeptide(L)'
;DEVILRWANEAVAASGSSRKLSSFGDASLGDSLFFADLLNAVRPGCVKREVLANTPAGRTGSQWEEDKRHDEKKANAKYVLTVARKLGCAVFLTWEDMLECRPKMMFSFTATIMGLALSDDESDAGRRASIA
;
A
#
# COMPACT_ATOMS: atom_id res chain seq x y z
N ASP A 1 -2.50 3.69 16.90
CA ASP A 1 -1.58 4.10 15.81
C ASP A 1 -0.40 3.16 15.67
N GLU A 2 0.41 2.97 16.71
CA GLU A 2 1.59 2.09 16.67
C GLU A 2 1.29 0.63 16.34
N VAL A 3 0.12 0.10 16.76
CA VAL A 3 -0.29 -1.28 16.46
C VAL A 3 -0.46 -1.49 14.95
N ILE A 4 -1.17 -0.59 14.26
CA ILE A 4 -1.41 -0.69 12.82
C ILE A 4 -0.10 -0.47 12.05
N LEU A 5 0.72 0.49 12.50
CA LEU A 5 2.03 0.74 11.90
C LEU A 5 2.95 -0.48 12.00
N ARG A 6 3.01 -1.09 13.19
CA ARG A 6 3.81 -2.29 13.45
C ARG A 6 3.32 -3.46 12.59
N TRP A 7 2.02 -3.73 12.60
CA TRP A 7 1.41 -4.78 11.79
C TRP A 7 1.73 -4.61 10.30
N ALA A 8 1.58 -3.39 9.76
CA ALA A 8 1.84 -3.13 8.35
C ALA A 8 3.31 -3.39 7.99
N ASN A 9 4.24 -2.97 8.84
CA ASN A 9 5.67 -3.23 8.65
C ASN A 9 6.01 -4.73 8.73
N GLU A 10 5.40 -5.46 9.66
CA GLU A 10 5.59 -6.91 9.81
C GLU A 10 5.03 -7.67 8.60
N ALA A 11 3.84 -7.31 8.12
CA ALA A 11 3.23 -7.91 6.93
C ALA A 11 4.07 -7.69 5.67
N VAL A 12 4.55 -6.45 5.45
CA VAL A 12 5.41 -6.13 4.30
C VAL A 12 6.75 -6.88 4.40
N ALA A 13 7.36 -6.95 5.58
CA ALA A 13 8.60 -7.69 5.80
C ALA A 13 8.42 -9.19 5.53
N ALA A 14 7.30 -9.78 5.97
CA ALA A 14 6.96 -11.19 5.72
C ALA A 14 6.78 -11.50 4.22
N SER A 15 6.39 -10.51 3.41
CA SER A 15 6.30 -10.65 1.94
C SER A 15 7.66 -10.59 1.21
N GLY A 16 8.75 -10.39 1.95
CA GLY A 16 10.12 -10.29 1.42
C GLY A 16 10.51 -8.88 0.95
N SER A 17 9.69 -7.86 1.21
CA SER A 17 10.04 -6.47 0.93
C SER A 17 10.87 -5.86 2.06
N SER A 18 11.85 -5.03 1.71
CA SER A 18 12.67 -4.28 2.68
C SER A 18 12.05 -2.92 3.06
N ARG A 19 10.90 -2.55 2.48
CA ARG A 19 10.23 -1.28 2.77
C ARG A 19 9.66 -1.28 4.19
N LYS A 20 9.86 -0.18 4.89
CA LYS A 20 9.37 0.04 6.27
C LYS A 20 8.95 1.49 6.44
N LEU A 21 7.91 1.70 7.24
CA LEU A 21 7.45 3.00 7.68
C LEU A 21 7.90 3.33 9.09
N SER A 22 8.31 4.58 9.29
CA SER A 22 8.54 5.16 10.61
C SER A 22 7.29 5.82 11.20
N SER A 23 6.40 6.32 10.34
CA SER A 23 5.13 6.96 10.69
C SER A 23 4.18 6.98 9.48
N PHE A 24 2.92 7.36 9.68
CA PHE A 24 1.96 7.55 8.58
C PHE A 24 2.15 8.85 7.79
N GLY A 25 3.08 9.72 8.20
CA GLY A 25 3.47 10.92 7.46
C GLY A 25 4.82 10.79 6.74
N ASP A 26 5.33 9.57 6.63
CA ASP A 26 6.61 9.30 5.98
C ASP A 26 6.53 9.62 4.48
N ALA A 27 7.42 10.49 4.00
CA ALA A 27 7.42 10.92 2.60
C ALA A 27 7.67 9.78 1.60
N SER A 28 8.23 8.65 2.06
CA SER A 28 8.37 7.45 1.24
C SER A 28 7.03 6.85 0.81
N LEU A 29 5.92 7.16 1.50
CA LEU A 29 4.57 6.74 1.12
C LEU A 29 4.10 7.33 -0.21
N GLY A 30 4.66 8.45 -0.63
CA GLY A 30 4.22 9.17 -1.83
C GLY A 30 4.50 8.42 -3.13
N ASP A 31 5.38 7.42 -3.13
CA ASP A 31 5.58 6.51 -4.28
C ASP A 31 4.52 5.40 -4.37
N SER A 32 3.70 5.24 -3.33
CA SER A 32 2.66 4.22 -3.14
C SER A 32 3.16 2.77 -3.16
N LEU A 33 4.47 2.53 -3.23
CA LEU A 33 5.05 1.20 -3.36
C LEU A 33 4.96 0.40 -2.07
N PHE A 34 5.01 1.06 -0.90
CA PHE A 34 4.74 0.40 0.37
C PHE A 34 3.33 -0.22 0.40
N PHE A 35 2.31 0.51 -0.06
CA PHE A 35 0.94 -0.01 -0.09
C PHE A 35 0.75 -1.11 -1.13
N ALA A 36 1.45 -1.03 -2.27
CA ALA A 36 1.47 -2.12 -3.24
C ALA A 36 2.03 -3.40 -2.61
N ASP A 37 3.14 -3.30 -1.87
CA ASP A 37 3.74 -4.43 -1.16
C ASP A 37 2.81 -4.95 -0.07
N LEU A 38 2.17 -4.07 0.70
CA LEU A 38 1.23 -4.44 1.76
C LEU A 38 -0.01 -5.17 1.21
N LEU A 39 -0.61 -4.67 0.12
CA LEU A 39 -1.73 -5.35 -0.54
C LEU A 39 -1.32 -6.74 -1.03
N ASN A 40 -0.12 -6.85 -1.62
CA ASN A 40 0.41 -8.13 -2.08
C ASN A 40 0.79 -9.08 -0.91
N ALA A 41 1.13 -8.54 0.26
CA ALA A 41 1.35 -9.33 1.47
C ALA A 41 0.03 -9.92 2.00
N VAL A 42 -1.05 -9.14 1.97
CA VAL A 42 -2.39 -9.60 2.38
C VAL A 42 -2.98 -10.59 1.37
N ARG A 43 -2.89 -10.28 0.08
CA ARG A 43 -3.36 -11.18 -0.99
C ARG A 43 -2.29 -11.34 -2.07
N PRO A 44 -1.47 -12.40 -2.00
CA PRO A 44 -0.43 -12.66 -2.99
C PRO A 44 -0.97 -12.68 -4.43
N GLY A 45 -0.30 -11.95 -5.33
CA GLY A 45 -0.65 -11.89 -6.75
C GLY A 45 -1.71 -10.85 -7.12
N CYS A 46 -2.22 -10.06 -6.16
CA CYS A 46 -3.20 -8.99 -6.46
C CYS A 46 -2.57 -7.77 -7.15
N VAL A 47 -1.25 -7.60 -7.03
CA VAL A 47 -0.48 -6.49 -7.58
C VAL A 47 0.44 -6.99 -8.69
N LYS A 48 0.36 -6.34 -9.86
CA LYS A 48 1.24 -6.58 -11.00
C LYS A 48 2.43 -5.64 -10.92
N ARG A 49 3.57 -6.09 -10.39
CA ARG A 49 4.76 -5.23 -10.22
C ARG A 49 5.28 -4.60 -11.51
N GLU A 50 5.07 -5.24 -12.66
CA GLU A 50 5.44 -4.74 -13.98
C GLU A 50 4.76 -3.41 -14.38
N VAL A 51 3.65 -3.04 -13.74
CA VAL A 51 2.93 -1.79 -14.02
C VAL A 51 3.34 -0.64 -13.08
N LEU A 52 4.13 -0.94 -12.06
CA LEU A 52 4.57 0.03 -11.06
C LEU A 52 5.92 0.61 -11.46
N ALA A 53 6.00 1.93 -11.46
CA ALA A 53 7.25 2.63 -11.67
C ALA A 53 8.06 2.65 -10.37
N ASN A 54 9.34 2.30 -10.45
CA ASN A 54 10.29 2.55 -9.37
C ASN A 54 10.73 4.01 -9.42
N THR A 55 10.27 4.80 -8.46
CA THR A 55 10.67 6.21 -8.38
C THR A 55 11.76 6.39 -7.33
N PRO A 56 12.99 6.77 -7.70
CA PRO A 56 14.03 7.10 -6.72
C PRO A 56 13.58 8.24 -5.79
N ALA A 57 14.00 8.20 -4.54
CA ALA A 57 13.76 9.28 -3.59
C ALA A 57 14.65 10.50 -3.92
N GLY A 58 14.13 11.70 -3.64
CA GLY A 58 14.85 12.97 -3.83
C GLY A 58 14.62 13.65 -5.17
N ARG A 59 15.02 14.93 -5.25
CA ARG A 59 15.11 15.65 -6.53
C ARG A 59 16.30 15.12 -7.31
N THR A 60 16.11 14.87 -8.59
CA THR A 60 17.17 14.43 -9.48
C THR A 60 16.91 15.04 -10.84
N GLY A 61 17.86 15.86 -11.30
CA GLY A 61 17.94 16.30 -12.67
C GLY A 61 17.03 17.48 -13.04
N SER A 62 16.46 17.43 -14.23
CA SER A 62 15.73 18.52 -14.88
C SER A 62 14.25 18.58 -14.49
N GLN A 63 13.58 19.72 -14.76
CA GLN A 63 12.13 19.88 -14.56
C GLN A 63 11.32 18.75 -15.22
N TRP A 64 11.71 18.33 -16.42
CA TRP A 64 11.04 17.24 -17.13
C TRP A 64 11.12 15.91 -16.36
N GLU A 65 12.24 15.63 -15.68
CA GLU A 65 12.40 14.41 -14.87
C GLU A 65 11.57 14.49 -13.57
N GLU A 66 11.39 15.69 -13.01
CA GLU A 66 10.50 15.91 -11.88
C GLU A 66 9.03 15.70 -12.28
N ASP A 67 8.60 16.26 -13.41
CA ASP A 67 7.24 16.10 -13.95
C ASP A 67 6.94 14.63 -14.26
N LYS A 68 7.88 13.94 -14.92
CA LYS A 68 7.75 12.51 -15.22
C LYS A 68 7.63 11.68 -13.94
N ARG A 69 8.45 11.96 -12.92
CA ARG A 69 8.39 11.26 -11.62
C ARG A 69 7.07 11.52 -10.92
N HIS A 70 6.55 12.74 -10.99
CA HIS A 70 5.25 13.07 -10.44
C HIS A 70 4.13 12.24 -11.11
N ASP A 71 4.17 12.12 -12.44
CA ASP A 71 3.21 11.30 -13.19
C ASP A 71 3.34 9.80 -12.88
N GLU A 72 4.56 9.29 -12.68
CA GLU A 72 4.82 7.92 -12.24
C GLU A 72 4.23 7.63 -10.85
N LYS A 73 4.45 8.53 -9.87
CA LYS A 73 3.86 8.41 -8.53
C LYS A 73 2.33 8.42 -8.60
N LYS A 74 1.77 9.33 -9.39
CA LYS A 74 0.32 9.44 -9.62
C LYS A 74 -0.25 8.17 -10.25
N ALA A 75 0.45 7.56 -11.21
CA ALA A 75 0.04 6.29 -11.81
C ALA A 75 0.05 5.15 -10.78
N ASN A 76 1.12 5.05 -9.98
CA ASN A 76 1.22 4.06 -8.90
C ASN A 76 0.07 4.22 -7.89
N ALA A 77 -0.18 5.44 -7.40
CA ALA A 77 -1.24 5.71 -6.43
C ALA A 77 -2.63 5.31 -6.98
N LYS A 78 -2.94 5.71 -8.21
CA LYS A 78 -4.22 5.32 -8.87
C LYS A 78 -4.35 3.81 -9.01
N TYR A 79 -3.27 3.13 -9.36
CA TYR A 79 -3.24 1.68 -9.48
C TYR A 79 -3.51 1.00 -8.13
N VAL A 80 -2.78 1.38 -7.07
CA VAL A 80 -2.94 0.86 -5.71
C VAL A 80 -4.37 1.05 -5.21
N LEU A 81 -4.94 2.24 -5.37
CA LEU A 81 -6.32 2.53 -4.98
C LEU A 81 -7.33 1.67 -5.76
N THR A 82 -7.06 1.40 -7.04
CA THR A 82 -7.91 0.53 -7.87
C THR A 82 -7.84 -0.93 -7.39
N VAL A 83 -6.64 -1.44 -7.09
CA VAL A 83 -6.46 -2.80 -6.57
C VAL A 83 -7.15 -2.93 -5.21
N ALA A 84 -6.92 -2.00 -4.28
CA ALA A 84 -7.54 -2.01 -2.96
C ALA A 84 -9.08 -2.06 -3.04
N ARG A 85 -9.69 -1.24 -3.91
CA ARG A 85 -11.15 -1.27 -4.14
C ARG A 85 -11.63 -2.61 -4.70
N LYS A 86 -10.90 -3.19 -5.65
CA LYS A 86 -11.22 -4.52 -6.21
C LYS A 86 -11.16 -5.64 -5.17
N LEU A 87 -10.31 -5.48 -4.16
CA LEU A 87 -10.19 -6.43 -3.05
C LEU A 87 -11.28 -6.24 -1.98
N GLY A 88 -12.06 -5.16 -2.06
CA GLY A 88 -13.12 -4.84 -1.09
C GLY A 88 -12.71 -3.89 0.02
N CYS A 89 -11.52 -3.27 -0.04
CA CYS A 89 -11.15 -2.24 0.93
C CYS A 89 -12.06 -1.01 0.80
N ALA A 90 -12.45 -0.43 1.93
CA ALA A 90 -13.14 0.84 1.96
C ALA A 90 -12.15 2.00 1.73
N VAL A 91 -12.10 2.53 0.50
CA VAL A 91 -11.12 3.54 0.09
C VAL A 91 -11.74 4.94 0.04
N PHE A 92 -11.37 5.78 1.00
CA PHE A 92 -11.91 7.15 1.16
C PHE A 92 -10.96 8.27 0.71
N LEU A 93 -9.76 7.93 0.25
CA LEU A 93 -8.73 8.88 -0.15
C LEU A 93 -8.54 8.97 -1.66
N THR A 94 -7.99 10.11 -2.08
CA THR A 94 -7.61 10.40 -3.46
C THR A 94 -6.15 10.01 -3.72
N TRP A 95 -5.69 10.13 -4.97
CA TRP A 95 -4.28 9.88 -5.28
C TRP A 95 -3.41 11.04 -4.78
N GLU A 96 -3.93 12.27 -4.82
CA GLU A 96 -3.30 13.47 -4.29
C GLU A 96 -2.95 13.29 -2.81
N ASP A 97 -3.89 12.76 -2.03
CA ASP A 97 -3.72 12.51 -0.60
C ASP A 97 -2.57 11.54 -0.28
N MET A 98 -2.35 10.58 -1.18
CA MET A 98 -1.30 9.58 -1.07
C MET A 98 0.06 10.19 -1.43
N LEU A 99 0.12 10.99 -2.48
CA LEU A 99 1.34 11.72 -2.87
C LEU A 99 1.76 12.73 -1.80
N GLU A 100 0.81 13.43 -1.19
CA GLU A 100 1.04 14.35 -0.07
C GLU A 100 1.29 13.65 1.27
N CYS A 101 1.17 12.32 1.32
CA CYS A 101 1.40 11.51 2.52
C CYS A 101 0.55 11.98 3.73
N ARG A 102 -0.73 12.33 3.51
CA ARG A 102 -1.59 12.89 4.58
C ARG A 102 -1.79 11.88 5.71
N PRO A 103 -1.26 12.08 6.94
CA PRO A 103 -1.12 11.00 7.92
C PRO A 103 -2.43 10.33 8.32
N LYS A 104 -3.50 11.10 8.52
CA LYS A 104 -4.82 10.58 8.88
C LYS A 104 -5.41 9.69 7.77
N MET A 105 -5.19 10.06 6.51
CA MET A 105 -5.66 9.30 5.36
C MET A 105 -4.85 8.01 5.18
N MET A 106 -3.52 8.08 5.34
CA MET A 106 -2.62 6.92 5.27
C MET A 106 -2.92 5.91 6.38
N PHE A 107 -3.14 6.40 7.60
CA PHE A 107 -3.59 5.58 8.74
C PHE A 107 -4.91 4.87 8.44
N SER A 108 -5.93 5.63 8.03
CA SER A 108 -7.26 5.08 7.74
C SER A 108 -7.19 4.03 6.62
N PHE A 109 -6.43 4.30 5.56
CA PHE A 109 -6.23 3.34 4.47
C PHE A 109 -5.55 2.05 4.95
N THR A 110 -4.49 2.16 5.74
CA THR A 110 -3.78 0.99 6.30
C THR A 110 -4.72 0.16 7.18
N ALA A 111 -5.55 0.80 8.01
CA ALA A 111 -6.54 0.12 8.83
C ALA A 111 -7.57 -0.66 7.99
N THR A 112 -7.98 -0.12 6.84
CA THR A 112 -8.92 -0.81 5.95
C THR A 112 -8.30 -2.06 5.31
N ILE A 113 -7.00 -2.02 4.99
CA ILE A 113 -6.26 -3.18 4.48
C ILE A 113 -6.07 -4.24 5.58
N MET A 114 -5.81 -3.82 6.82
CA MET A 114 -5.76 -4.72 7.96
C MET A 114 -7.10 -5.43 8.19
N GLY A 115 -8.21 -4.69 8.09
CA GLY A 115 -9.55 -5.29 8.19
C GLY A 115 -9.82 -6.35 7.13
N LEU A 116 -9.36 -6.12 5.90
CA LEU A 116 -9.41 -7.13 4.82
C LEU A 116 -8.62 -8.39 5.20
N ALA A 117 -7.40 -8.23 5.70
CA ALA A 117 -6.55 -9.37 6.07
C ALA A 117 -7.20 -10.25 7.15
N LEU A 118 -7.74 -9.62 8.20
CA LEU A 118 -8.43 -10.34 9.28
C LEU A 118 -9.68 -11.07 8.79
N SER A 119 -10.41 -10.50 7.84
CA SER A 119 -11.61 -11.12 7.26
C SER A 119 -11.27 -12.33 6.37
N ASP A 120 -10.16 -12.26 5.63
CA ASP A 120 -9.67 -13.36 4.81
C ASP A 120 -9.18 -14.53 5.69
N ASP A 121 -8.53 -14.24 6.83
CA ASP A 121 -8.08 -15.25 7.81
C ASP A 121 -9.26 -16.01 8.45
N GLU A 122 -10.33 -15.31 8.86
CA GLU A 122 -11.55 -15.94 9.39
C GLU A 122 -12.21 -16.86 8.35
N SER A 123 -12.21 -16.42 7.09
CA SER A 123 -12.76 -17.19 5.97
C SER A 123 -11.95 -18.46 5.68
N ASP A 124 -10.63 -18.41 5.77
CA ASP A 124 -9.76 -19.57 5.58
C ASP A 124 -9.85 -20.56 6.76
N ALA A 125 -9.89 -20.05 7.99
CA ALA A 125 -10.09 -20.87 9.19
C ALA A 125 -11.42 -21.65 9.12
N GLY A 126 -12.51 -21.00 8.68
CA GLY A 126 -13.80 -21.65 8.46
C GLY A 126 -13.75 -22.75 7.40
N ARG A 127 -13.02 -22.54 6.29
CA ARG A 127 -12.82 -23.59 5.26
C ARG A 127 -12.02 -24.77 5.80
N ARG A 128 -10.95 -24.53 6.54
CA ARG A 128 -10.10 -25.59 7.11
C ARG A 128 -10.85 -26.41 8.15
N ALA A 129 -11.67 -25.77 8.99
CA ALA A 129 -12.51 -26.44 9.97
C ALA A 129 -13.64 -27.29 9.33
N SER A 130 -14.11 -26.94 8.13
CA SER A 130 -15.15 -27.69 7.42
C SER A 130 -14.63 -28.92 6.67
N ILE A 131 -13.31 -29.05 6.49
CA ILE A 131 -12.67 -30.16 5.77
C ILE A 131 -12.05 -31.19 6.75
N ALA A 132 -11.88 -30.80 8.03
CA ALA A 132 -11.42 -31.67 9.12
C ALA A 132 -12.59 -32.39 9.80
#